data_AF-A0A4Q5TBN1-F1
#
_entry.id   AF-A0A4Q5TBN1-F1
#
_cell.length_a   1.000
_cell.length_b   1.000
_cell.length_c   1.000
_cell.angle_alpha   90.00
_cell.angle_beta   90.00
_cell.angle_gamma   90.00
#
_symmetry.space_group_name_H-M   'P 1'
#
loop_
_entity.id
_entity.type
_entity.pdbx_description
1 polymer ?
#
loop_
_entity_poly.entity_id
_entity_poly.type
_entity_poly.pdbx_seq_one_letter_code
_entity_poly.pdbx_strand_id
1 'polypeptide(L)'
;TLVRGLPGSNAQLPAAVNLKVYHHLPSTELEQQINKAGIILCRSGYSSVMDLVALGKRAILVPTPGQTEQEYLAKSLMEKQLFYSCSQDEFDLNDVYNNALLFPSKTIDIDFETLNERVIIDWVNYLKALK
;
A
#
# COMPACT_ATOMS: atom_id res chain seq x y z
N THR A 1 12.34 7.96 -4.81
CA THR A 1 11.69 7.60 -6.09
C THR A 1 10.24 8.04 -6.05
N LEU A 2 9.68 8.51 -7.16
CA LEU A 2 8.25 8.81 -7.34
C LEU A 2 7.71 7.99 -8.51
N VAL A 3 6.61 7.28 -8.32
CA VAL A 3 5.91 6.53 -9.37
C VAL A 3 4.49 7.09 -9.49
N ARG A 4 4.08 7.51 -10.70
CA ARG A 4 2.84 8.26 -10.91
C ARG A 4 1.60 7.40 -11.20
N GLY A 5 1.78 6.14 -11.58
CA GLY A 5 0.68 5.25 -11.96
C GLY A 5 0.03 5.61 -13.31
N LEU A 6 0.80 6.18 -14.25
CA LEU A 6 0.33 6.59 -15.58
C LEU A 6 0.91 5.65 -16.67
N PRO A 7 0.32 4.47 -16.90
CA PRO A 7 0.79 3.56 -17.93
C PRO A 7 0.66 4.18 -19.33
N GLY A 8 1.64 3.93 -20.20
CA GLY A 8 1.65 4.44 -21.58
C GLY A 8 1.95 5.93 -21.74
N SER A 9 2.13 6.67 -20.65
CA SER A 9 2.56 8.08 -20.71
C SER A 9 4.04 8.17 -21.07
N ASN A 10 4.33 8.93 -22.13
CA ASN A 10 5.69 9.27 -22.57
C ASN A 10 6.01 10.76 -22.36
N ALA A 11 5.20 11.47 -21.55
CA ALA A 11 5.41 12.89 -21.28
C ALA A 11 6.79 13.12 -20.68
N GLN A 12 7.42 14.26 -21.00
CA GLN A 12 8.73 14.57 -20.43
C GLN A 12 8.64 14.70 -18.90
N LEU A 13 9.55 14.03 -18.20
CA LEU A 13 9.60 14.06 -16.75
C LEU A 13 10.52 15.19 -16.27
N PRO A 14 10.19 15.84 -15.14
CA PRO A 14 11.06 16.86 -14.56
C PRO A 14 12.39 16.23 -14.14
N ALA A 15 13.48 16.89 -14.50
CA ALA A 15 14.81 16.53 -14.02
C ALA A 15 14.99 17.11 -12.62
N ALA A 16 15.20 16.24 -11.63
CA ALA A 16 15.55 16.62 -10.27
C ALA A 16 16.75 15.80 -9.82
N VAL A 17 17.75 16.47 -9.24
CA VAL A 17 19.05 15.86 -8.89
C VAL A 17 18.88 14.66 -7.93
N ASN A 18 17.94 14.76 -6.99
CA ASN A 18 17.74 13.77 -5.94
C ASN A 18 16.41 12.99 -6.05
N LEU A 19 15.69 13.13 -7.18
CA LEU A 19 14.40 12.48 -7.36
C LEU A 19 14.31 11.82 -8.74
N LYS A 20 14.29 10.48 -8.72
CA LYS A 20 13.90 9.70 -9.90
C LYS A 20 12.38 9.61 -9.96
N VAL A 21 11.82 10.06 -11.07
CA VAL A 21 10.37 10.00 -11.37
C VAL A 21 10.13 8.97 -12.46
N TYR A 22 9.07 8.19 -12.33
CA TYR A 22 8.60 7.23 -13.31
C TYR A 22 7.10 7.44 -13.56
N HIS A 23 6.65 7.38 -14.81
CA HIS A 23 5.21 7.37 -15.08
C HIS A 23 4.59 6.07 -14.60
N HIS A 24 5.21 4.96 -14.97
CA HIS A 24 4.81 3.61 -14.59
C HIS A 24 6.07 2.74 -14.49
N LEU A 25 6.01 1.71 -13.65
CA LEU A 25 7.02 0.67 -13.54
C LEU A 25 6.33 -0.69 -13.68
N PRO A 26 6.89 -1.64 -14.44
CA PRO A 26 6.47 -3.04 -14.38
C PRO A 26 6.54 -3.57 -12.95
N SER A 27 5.75 -4.60 -12.65
CA SER A 27 5.61 -5.13 -11.29
C SER A 27 6.95 -5.47 -10.63
N THR A 28 7.87 -6.12 -11.35
CA THR A 28 9.21 -6.48 -10.84
C THR A 28 10.06 -5.26 -10.51
N GLU A 29 10.00 -4.21 -11.32
CA GLU A 29 10.75 -2.98 -11.07
C GLU A 29 10.13 -2.17 -9.93
N LEU A 30 8.80 -2.14 -9.84
CA LEU A 30 8.07 -1.50 -8.75
C LEU A 30 8.41 -2.17 -7.41
N GLU A 31 8.37 -3.49 -7.36
CA GLU A 31 8.76 -4.29 -6.20
C GLU A 31 10.18 -3.97 -5.75
N GLN A 32 11.14 -3.88 -6.69
CA GLN A 32 12.51 -3.48 -6.37
C GLN A 32 12.60 -2.08 -5.75
N GLN A 33 11.80 -1.11 -6.22
CA GLN A 33 11.76 0.23 -5.61
C GLN A 33 11.14 0.20 -4.21
N ILE A 34 10.05 -0.56 -4.04
CA ILE A 34 9.37 -0.77 -2.76
C ILE A 34 10.34 -1.38 -1.74
N ASN A 35 11.06 -2.43 -2.11
CA ASN A 35 12.01 -3.11 -1.23
C ASN A 35 13.14 -2.18 -0.76
N LYS A 36 13.64 -1.30 -1.64
CA LYS A 36 14.68 -0.30 -1.31
C LYS A 36 14.19 0.84 -0.41
N ALA A 37 12.88 1.09 -0.35
CA ALA A 37 12.34 2.20 0.42
C ALA A 37 12.33 1.90 1.93
N GLY A 38 12.75 2.86 2.75
CA GLY A 38 12.60 2.76 4.22
C GLY A 38 11.17 2.99 4.68
N ILE A 39 10.44 3.86 3.99
CA ILE A 39 9.01 4.14 4.19
C ILE A 39 8.36 4.45 2.84
N ILE A 40 7.11 4.07 2.68
CA ILE A 40 6.34 4.31 1.45
C ILE A 40 5.23 5.30 1.73
N LEU A 41 5.02 6.26 0.84
CA LEU A 41 3.87 7.17 0.86
C LEU A 41 3.03 6.87 -0.37
N CYS A 42 1.77 6.50 -0.18
CA CYS A 42 0.88 6.18 -1.30
C CYS A 42 -0.60 6.42 -0.97
N ARG A 43 -1.45 6.30 -1.99
CA ARG A 43 -2.90 6.19 -1.81
C ARG A 43 -3.24 4.81 -1.24
N SER A 44 -4.33 4.71 -0.49
CA SER A 44 -4.85 3.46 0.06
C SER A 44 -5.60 2.61 -0.98
N GLY A 45 -5.02 2.45 -2.17
CA GLY A 45 -5.55 1.51 -3.17
C GLY A 45 -5.36 0.06 -2.73
N TYR A 46 -6.33 -0.80 -3.03
CA TYR A 46 -6.33 -2.21 -2.59
C TYR A 46 -5.05 -2.96 -2.98
N SER A 47 -4.66 -2.92 -4.26
CA SER A 47 -3.44 -3.59 -4.73
C SER A 47 -2.18 -3.06 -4.05
N SER A 48 -2.10 -1.74 -3.83
CA SER A 48 -0.96 -1.15 -3.12
C SER A 48 -0.89 -1.63 -1.68
N VAL A 49 -2.02 -1.69 -0.97
CA VAL A 49 -2.08 -2.24 0.39
C VAL A 49 -1.63 -3.71 0.40
N MET A 50 -2.06 -4.51 -0.58
CA MET A 50 -1.65 -5.91 -0.67
C MET A 50 -0.15 -6.08 -0.88
N ASP A 51 0.44 -5.30 -1.80
CA ASP A 51 1.89 -5.32 -2.02
C ASP A 51 2.65 -4.93 -0.74
N LEU A 52 2.19 -3.91 -0.03
CA LEU A 52 2.81 -3.44 1.20
C LEU A 52 2.77 -4.49 2.31
N VAL A 53 1.64 -5.17 2.47
CA VAL A 53 1.47 -6.24 3.46
C VAL A 53 2.33 -7.44 3.09
N ALA A 54 2.27 -7.89 1.83
CA ALA A 54 3.04 -9.04 1.34
C ALA A 54 4.56 -8.83 1.47
N LEU A 55 5.03 -7.59 1.25
CA LEU A 55 6.43 -7.22 1.34
C LEU A 55 6.85 -6.73 2.74
N GLY A 56 5.94 -6.75 3.73
CA GLY A 56 6.22 -6.35 5.11
C GLY A 56 6.72 -4.91 5.26
N LYS A 57 6.24 -3.98 4.42
CA LYS A 57 6.76 -2.60 4.35
C LYS A 57 6.00 -1.67 5.29
N ARG A 58 6.69 -0.66 5.82
CA ARG A 58 6.03 0.48 6.50
C ARG A 58 5.52 1.48 5.48
N ALA A 59 4.32 2.00 5.70
CA ALA A 59 3.71 2.97 4.81
C ALA A 59 2.88 4.05 5.52
N ILE A 60 2.74 5.18 4.82
CA ILE A 60 1.85 6.30 5.07
C ILE A 60 0.78 6.25 3.98
N LEU A 61 -0.47 6.15 4.38
CA LEU A 61 -1.63 6.14 3.49
C LEU A 61 -2.28 7.51 3.46
N VAL A 62 -2.56 8.01 2.26
CA VAL A 62 -3.33 9.25 2.05
C VAL A 62 -4.51 8.90 1.12
N PRO A 63 -5.69 8.56 1.64
CA PRO A 63 -6.82 8.19 0.80
C PRO A 63 -7.20 9.33 -0.16
N THR A 64 -7.76 8.96 -1.31
CA THR A 64 -8.32 9.95 -2.25
C THR A 64 -9.65 10.46 -1.71
N PRO A 65 -9.84 11.79 -1.53
CA PRO A 65 -11.11 12.33 -1.03
C PRO A 65 -12.29 11.92 -1.90
N GLY A 66 -13.37 11.47 -1.26
CA GLY A 66 -14.59 11.02 -1.94
C GLY A 66 -14.51 9.61 -2.53
N GLN A 67 -13.38 8.91 -2.37
CA GLN A 67 -13.29 7.47 -2.65
C GLN A 67 -13.54 6.68 -1.36
N THR A 68 -14.81 6.38 -1.08
CA THR A 68 -15.26 5.76 0.16
C THR A 68 -14.49 4.49 0.53
N GLU A 69 -14.13 3.66 -0.46
CA GLU A 69 -13.35 2.44 -0.24
C GLU A 69 -11.94 2.76 0.29
N GLN A 70 -11.24 3.71 -0.34
CA GLN A 70 -9.90 4.11 0.07
C GLN A 70 -9.90 4.73 1.47
N GLU A 71 -10.88 5.58 1.77
CA GLU A 71 -11.04 6.22 3.07
C GLU A 71 -11.32 5.19 4.17
N TYR A 72 -12.24 4.26 3.91
CA TYR A 72 -12.55 3.16 4.83
C TYR A 72 -11.33 2.26 5.08
N LEU A 73 -10.63 1.86 4.02
CA LEU A 73 -9.47 0.98 4.12
C LEU A 73 -8.34 1.65 4.90
N ALA A 74 -8.03 2.92 4.59
CA ALA A 74 -7.02 3.71 5.30
C ALA A 74 -7.32 3.81 6.81
N LYS A 75 -8.57 4.14 7.16
CA LYS A 75 -9.01 4.22 8.56
C LYS A 75 -8.89 2.87 9.28
N SER A 76 -9.41 1.81 8.68
CA SER A 76 -9.38 0.46 9.26
C SER A 76 -7.96 -0.06 9.49
N LEU A 77 -7.05 0.18 8.55
CA LEU A 77 -5.65 -0.23 8.66
C LEU A 77 -4.89 0.59 9.72
N MET A 78 -5.25 1.87 9.89
CA MET A 78 -4.70 2.72 10.95
C MET A 78 -5.17 2.26 12.34
N GLU A 79 -6.47 1.97 12.51
CA GLU A 79 -7.04 1.44 13.76
C GLU A 79 -6.41 0.10 14.15
N LYS A 80 -6.08 -0.75 13.17
CA LYS A 80 -5.36 -2.02 13.35
C LYS A 80 -3.86 -1.85 13.62
N GLN A 81 -3.36 -0.61 13.60
CA GLN A 81 -1.95 -0.28 13.76
C GLN A 81 -1.05 -0.88 12.68
N LEU A 82 -1.55 -1.04 11.44
CA LEU A 82 -0.76 -1.59 10.34
C LEU A 82 -0.02 -0.50 9.58
N PHE A 83 -0.74 0.56 9.21
CA PHE A 83 -0.18 1.69 8.50
C PHE A 83 -0.62 2.99 9.15
N TYR A 84 0.25 3.99 9.15
CA TYR A 84 -0.15 5.34 9.51
C TYR A 84 -1.01 5.91 8.37
N SER A 85 -2.03 6.69 8.69
CA SER A 85 -2.89 7.34 7.70
C SER A 85 -3.20 8.77 8.10
N CYS A 86 -3.37 9.63 7.11
CA CYS A 86 -3.85 11.00 7.27
C CYS A 86 -4.77 11.36 6.10
N SER A 87 -5.73 12.27 6.32
CA SER A 87 -6.56 12.76 5.21
C SER A 87 -5.71 13.61 4.24
N GLN A 88 -6.18 13.76 2.99
CA GLN A 88 -5.48 14.60 2.02
C GLN A 88 -5.47 16.08 2.43
N ASP A 89 -6.55 16.56 3.04
CA ASP A 89 -6.69 17.97 3.42
C ASP A 89 -5.76 18.35 4.58
N GLU A 90 -5.40 17.38 5.42
CA GLU A 90 -4.46 17.53 6.54
C GLU A 90 -3.02 17.13 6.17
N PHE A 91 -2.75 16.82 4.89
CA PHE A 91 -1.45 16.33 4.47
C PHE A 91 -0.39 17.43 4.51
N ASP A 92 0.57 17.29 5.43
CA ASP A 92 1.87 17.94 5.38
C ASP A 92 2.97 16.87 5.39
N LEU A 93 3.95 16.98 4.48
CA LEU A 93 4.96 15.95 4.30
C LEU A 93 5.84 15.74 5.54
N ASN A 94 6.21 16.82 6.24
CA ASN A 94 7.07 16.72 7.41
C ASN A 94 6.29 16.11 8.57
N ASP A 95 5.07 16.56 8.80
CA ASP A 95 4.23 16.08 9.88
C ASP A 95 3.90 14.59 9.72
N VAL A 96 3.45 14.18 8.53
CA VAL A 96 3.11 12.77 8.28
C VAL A 96 4.33 11.86 8.37
N TYR A 97 5.51 12.35 7.94
CA TYR A 97 6.74 11.58 8.06
C TYR A 97 7.13 11.38 9.53
N ASN A 98 7.15 12.46 10.32
CA ASN A 98 7.48 12.39 11.74
C ASN A 98 6.47 11.52 12.52
N ASN A 99 5.18 11.71 12.27
CA ASN A 99 4.12 10.92 12.91
C ASN A 99 4.22 9.43 12.54
N ALA A 100 4.54 9.11 11.29
CA ALA A 100 4.70 7.73 10.85
C ALA A 100 5.94 7.05 11.42
N LEU A 101 7.01 7.80 11.74
CA LEU A 101 8.17 7.27 12.45
C LEU A 101 7.81 6.85 13.88
N LEU A 102 6.97 7.65 14.56
CA LEU A 102 6.48 7.41 15.92
C LEU A 102 5.32 6.40 15.99
N PHE A 103 4.66 6.13 14.87
CA PHE A 103 3.52 5.21 14.82
C PHE A 103 3.92 3.77 15.16
N PRO A 104 3.23 3.10 16.09
CA PRO A 104 3.55 1.74 16.52
C PRO A 104 3.04 0.70 15.51
N SER A 105 3.65 0.66 14.33
CA SER A 105 3.27 -0.26 13.26
C SER A 105 3.49 -1.72 13.65
N LYS A 106 2.45 -2.53 13.56
CA LYS A 106 2.51 -3.99 13.67
C LYS A 106 2.84 -4.59 12.31
N THR A 107 3.78 -5.52 12.30
CA THR A 107 3.97 -6.41 11.16
C THR A 107 2.95 -7.54 11.26
N ILE A 108 2.28 -7.85 10.16
CA ILE A 108 1.51 -9.08 10.05
C ILE A 108 2.42 -10.12 9.43
N ASP A 109 2.64 -11.22 10.14
CA ASP A 109 3.23 -12.41 9.56
C ASP A 109 2.09 -13.22 8.93
N ILE A 110 2.01 -13.20 7.59
CA ILE A 110 1.01 -13.94 6.83
C ILE A 110 1.72 -15.09 6.12
N ASP A 111 1.45 -16.30 6.58
CA ASP A 111 1.75 -17.50 5.81
C ASP A 111 0.71 -17.65 4.68
N PHE A 112 1.03 -17.06 3.53
CA PHE A 112 0.14 -17.08 2.37
C PHE A 112 -0.05 -18.49 1.80
N GLU A 113 0.93 -19.39 1.93
CA GLU A 113 0.80 -20.77 1.42
C GLU A 113 -0.25 -21.52 2.23
N THR A 114 -0.10 -21.55 3.54
CA THR A 114 -1.05 -22.24 4.43
C THR A 114 -2.42 -21.57 4.40
N LEU A 115 -2.49 -20.23 4.32
CA LEU A 115 -3.76 -19.51 4.28
C LEU A 115 -4.54 -19.81 3.00
N ASN A 116 -3.88 -19.79 1.84
CA ASN A 116 -4.54 -20.03 0.56
C ASN A 116 -5.12 -21.44 0.48
N GLU A 117 -4.35 -22.46 0.88
CA GLU A 117 -4.84 -23.85 0.91
C GLU A 117 -6.07 -23.98 1.81
N ARG A 118 -5.99 -23.46 3.04
CA ARG A 118 -7.08 -23.55 4.00
C ARG A 118 -8.35 -22.85 3.53
N VAL A 119 -8.25 -21.63 3.04
CA VAL A 119 -9.43 -20.85 2.58
C VAL A 119 -10.13 -21.55 1.42
N ILE A 120 -9.35 -22.08 0.46
CA ILE A 120 -9.92 -22.83 -0.67
C ILE A 120 -10.61 -24.09 -0.19
N ILE A 121 -9.98 -24.86 0.71
CA ILE A 121 -10.57 -26.09 1.27
C ILE A 121 -11.87 -25.79 2.02
N ASP A 122 -11.86 -24.78 2.90
CA ASP A 122 -13.03 -24.39 3.69
C ASP A 122 -14.18 -23.94 2.78
N TRP A 123 -13.89 -23.14 1.76
CA TRP A 123 -14.88 -22.70 0.77
C TRP A 123 -15.46 -23.87 -0.04
N VAL A 124 -14.61 -24.79 -0.52
CA VAL A 124 -15.06 -25.99 -1.24
C VAL A 124 -15.96 -26.86 -0.36
N ASN A 125 -15.61 -27.03 0.92
CA ASN A 125 -16.42 -27.79 1.87
C ASN A 125 -17.75 -27.12 2.16
N TYR A 126 -17.77 -25.79 2.32
CA TYR A 126 -18.99 -25.01 2.47
C TYR A 126 -19.94 -25.21 1.26
N LEU A 127 -19.42 -25.14 0.03
CA LEU A 127 -20.23 -25.38 -1.17
C LEU A 127 -20.78 -26.80 -1.27
N LYS A 128 -20.02 -27.80 -0.81
CA LYS A 128 -20.49 -29.21 -0.77
C LYS A 128 -21.64 -29.40 0.22
N ALA A 129 -21.63 -28.68 1.34
CA ALA A 129 -22.66 -28.76 2.37
C ALA A 129 -23.96 -28.01 2.00
N LEU A 130 -23.96 -27.21 0.93
CA LEU A 130 -25.15 -26.55 0.40
C LEU A 130 -25.97 -27.42 -0.57
N LYS A 131 -25.48 -28.64 -0.89
CA LYS A 131 -26.21 -29.66 -1.66
C LYS A 131 -26.88 -30.66 -0.71
#